data_AF-A0A5P9BFE6-F1
#
_entry.id   AF-A0A5P9BFE6-F1
#
_cell.length_a   1.000
_cell.length_b   1.000
_cell.length_c   1.000
_cell.angle_alpha   90.00
_cell.angle_beta   90.00
_cell.angle_gamma   90.00
#
_symmetry.space_group_name_H-M   'P 1'
#
loop_
_entity.id
_entity.type
_entity.pdbx_description
1 polymer ?
#
loop_
_entity_poly.entity_id
_entity_poly.type
_entity_poly.pdbx_seq_one_letter_code
_entity_poly.pdbx_strand_id
1 'polypeptide(L)'
;MKFISLFMAVLLSGCAGLMEGIDFTAYEDLKVREQTNPRYPKVAVENGLSGYVEMTFNVTSQGDVRNVVVVKSFPKGLFDEVAVRALT
;
A
#
# COMPACT_ATOMS: atom_id res chain seq x y z
N MET A 1 -40.86 -11.46 45.90
CA MET A 1 -40.18 -12.21 44.82
C MET A 1 -40.80 -11.92 43.45
N LYS A 2 -40.71 -10.68 42.97
CA LYS A 2 -41.21 -10.25 41.63
C LYS A 2 -40.41 -9.10 41.01
N PHE A 3 -39.38 -8.58 41.70
CA PHE A 3 -38.54 -7.46 41.22
C PHE A 3 -37.20 -7.88 40.62
N ILE A 4 -36.85 -9.17 40.66
CA ILE A 4 -35.59 -9.69 40.08
C ILE A 4 -35.69 -9.84 38.55
N SER A 5 -36.90 -9.93 38.00
CA SER A 5 -37.10 -10.12 36.55
C SER A 5 -36.91 -8.86 35.70
N LEU A 6 -36.85 -7.65 36.31
CA LEU A 6 -36.78 -6.39 35.56
C LEU A 6 -35.35 -5.89 35.33
N PHE A 7 -34.35 -6.43 36.05
CA PHE A 7 -32.94 -6.01 35.92
C PHE A 7 -32.19 -6.77 34.81
N MET A 8 -32.75 -7.88 34.31
CA MET A 8 -32.11 -8.73 33.30
C MET A 8 -32.37 -8.30 31.84
N ALA A 9 -33.18 -7.25 31.63
CA ALA A 9 -33.51 -6.76 30.29
C ALA A 9 -32.65 -5.56 29.82
N VAL A 10 -31.88 -4.93 30.72
CA VAL A 10 -31.14 -3.68 30.42
C VAL A 10 -29.67 -3.94 30.04
N LEU A 11 -29.13 -5.13 30.36
CA LEU A 11 -27.72 -5.47 30.08
C LEU A 11 -27.46 -6.00 28.65
N LEU A 12 -28.51 -6.19 27.83
CA LEU A 12 -28.38 -6.67 26.44
C LEU A 12 -28.37 -5.52 25.40
N SER A 13 -28.46 -4.26 25.83
CA SER A 13 -28.22 -3.09 24.97
C SER A 13 -26.71 -2.82 24.77
N GLY A 14 -25.91 -3.88 24.65
CA GLY A 14 -24.51 -3.76 24.25
C GLY A 14 -24.46 -3.22 22.83
N CYS A 15 -23.84 -2.05 22.67
CA CYS A 15 -23.65 -1.38 21.39
C CYS A 15 -23.17 -2.36 20.31
N ALA A 16 -23.93 -2.51 19.23
CA ALA A 16 -23.40 -2.97 17.95
C ALA A 16 -22.53 -1.84 17.37
N GLY A 17 -21.40 -1.57 18.03
CA GLY A 17 -20.40 -0.61 17.59
C GLY A 17 -19.51 -1.26 16.54
N LEU A 18 -19.75 -0.87 15.30
CA LEU A 18 -19.04 -1.17 14.06
C LEU A 18 -17.57 -1.59 14.27
N MET A 19 -17.32 -2.91 14.18
CA MET A 19 -16.03 -3.40 13.73
C MET A 19 -16.10 -3.38 12.21
N GLU A 20 -15.77 -2.23 11.60
CA GLU A 20 -15.46 -2.21 10.17
C GLU A 20 -14.25 -3.12 9.99
N GLY A 21 -14.51 -4.35 9.54
CA GLY A 21 -13.49 -5.30 9.20
C GLY A 21 -12.57 -4.64 8.18
N ILE A 22 -11.29 -4.53 8.52
CA ILE A 22 -10.27 -4.21 7.53
C ILE A 22 -10.30 -5.37 6.54
N ASP A 23 -10.87 -5.11 5.37
CA ASP A 23 -10.99 -6.09 4.30
C ASP A 23 -9.60 -6.36 3.72
N PHE A 24 -8.88 -7.29 4.34
CA PHE A 24 -7.60 -7.78 3.87
C PHE A 24 -7.71 -8.52 2.51
N THR A 25 -8.93 -8.82 2.03
CA THR A 25 -9.13 -9.52 0.75
C THR A 25 -8.93 -8.61 -0.46
N ALA A 26 -9.00 -7.28 -0.28
CA ALA A 26 -8.80 -6.31 -1.36
C ALA A 26 -7.40 -6.37 -2.01
N TYR A 27 -6.40 -6.94 -1.32
CA TYR A 27 -5.04 -7.10 -1.85
C TYR A 27 -4.79 -8.46 -2.54
N GLU A 28 -5.62 -9.48 -2.31
CA GLU A 28 -5.45 -10.80 -2.95
C GLU A 28 -5.76 -10.78 -4.45
N ASP A 29 -6.56 -9.82 -4.92
CA ASP A 29 -6.96 -9.71 -6.34
C ASP A 29 -6.28 -8.55 -7.09
N LEU A 30 -5.16 -8.03 -6.55
CA LEU A 30 -4.40 -7.01 -7.28
C LEU A 30 -3.66 -7.64 -8.47
N LYS A 31 -4.16 -7.37 -9.66
CA LYS A 31 -3.51 -7.72 -10.92
C LYS A 31 -2.88 -6.51 -11.58
N VAL A 32 -1.60 -6.61 -11.93
CA VAL A 32 -0.90 -5.59 -12.70
C VAL A 32 -1.56 -5.46 -14.08
N ARG A 33 -2.07 -4.27 -14.40
CA ARG A 33 -2.63 -3.95 -15.71
C ARG A 33 -1.56 -3.56 -16.71
N GLU A 34 -0.64 -2.70 -16.29
CA GLU A 34 0.44 -2.16 -17.11
C GLU A 34 1.66 -1.91 -16.22
N GLN A 35 2.84 -2.16 -16.77
CA GLN A 35 4.10 -1.88 -16.10
C GLN A 35 5.10 -1.38 -17.12
N THR A 36 5.59 -0.16 -16.92
CA THR A 36 6.63 0.44 -17.74
C THR A 36 7.99 0.18 -17.10
N ASN A 37 8.96 -0.21 -17.92
CA ASN A 37 10.34 -0.36 -17.44
C ASN A 37 11.01 1.02 -17.32
N PRO A 38 11.78 1.28 -16.25
CA PRO A 38 12.51 2.53 -16.10
C PRO A 38 13.58 2.67 -17.19
N ARG A 39 13.80 3.91 -17.64
CA ARG A 39 14.90 4.23 -18.54
C ARG A 39 16.21 4.13 -17.78
N TYR A 40 17.18 3.37 -18.30
CA TYR A 40 18.49 3.28 -17.68
C TYR A 40 19.22 4.63 -17.69
N PRO A 41 19.78 5.12 -16.56
CA PRO A 41 20.49 6.39 -16.50
C PRO A 41 21.73 6.39 -17.38
N LYS A 42 21.93 7.46 -18.16
CA LYS A 42 23.09 7.59 -19.07
C LYS A 42 24.43 7.47 -18.33
N VAL A 43 24.53 8.16 -17.19
CA VAL A 43 25.72 8.12 -16.32
C VAL A 43 26.02 6.70 -15.82
N ALA A 44 24.99 5.88 -15.59
CA ALA A 44 25.19 4.50 -15.16
C ALA A 44 25.71 3.62 -16.31
N VAL A 45 25.22 3.84 -17.55
CA VAL A 45 25.76 3.16 -18.74
C VAL A 45 27.23 3.51 -18.95
N GLU A 46 27.54 4.81 -18.95
CA GLU A 46 28.89 5.33 -19.23
C GLU A 46 29.93 4.82 -18.22
N ASN A 47 29.52 4.58 -16.98
CA ASN A 47 30.40 4.11 -15.90
C ASN A 47 30.25 2.60 -15.61
N GLY A 48 29.45 1.87 -16.40
CA GLY A 48 29.21 0.43 -16.17
C GLY A 48 28.59 0.10 -14.81
N LEU A 49 27.81 1.02 -14.25
CA LEU A 49 27.20 0.88 -12.93
C LEU A 49 25.87 0.14 -13.03
N SER A 50 25.62 -0.76 -12.07
CA SER A 50 24.35 -1.45 -11.87
C SER A 50 23.85 -1.21 -10.44
N GLY A 51 22.57 -1.50 -10.21
CA GLY A 51 21.96 -1.18 -8.95
C GLY A 51 20.51 -1.64 -8.83
N TYR A 52 19.87 -1.21 -7.74
CA TYR A 52 18.47 -1.47 -7.46
C TYR A 52 17.83 -0.28 -6.74
N VAL A 53 16.51 -0.21 -6.87
CA VAL A 53 15.65 0.71 -6.12
C VAL A 53 14.51 -0.11 -5.54
N GLU A 54 14.31 -0.01 -4.23
CA GLU A 54 13.19 -0.56 -3.50
C GLU A 54 12.24 0.59 -3.18
N MET A 55 10.96 0.42 -3.54
CA MET A 55 9.95 1.47 -3.40
C MET A 55 8.68 0.91 -2.79
N THR A 56 7.95 1.76 -2.08
CA THR A 56 6.57 1.52 -1.66
C THR A 56 5.67 2.54 -2.32
N PHE A 57 4.42 2.15 -2.56
CA PHE A 57 3.40 3.02 -3.12
C PHE A 57 2.02 2.48 -2.76
N ASN A 58 1.01 3.33 -2.93
CA ASN A 58 -0.38 2.97 -2.76
C ASN A 58 -1.02 2.80 -4.14
N VAL A 59 -1.96 1.86 -4.26
CA VAL A 59 -2.84 1.73 -5.42
C VAL A 59 -4.23 2.19 -5.01
N THR A 60 -4.82 3.12 -5.76
CA THR A 60 -6.18 3.61 -5.49
C THR A 60 -7.22 2.58 -5.94
N SER A 61 -8.48 2.74 -5.52
CA SER A 61 -9.60 1.92 -6.02
C SER A 61 -9.82 2.03 -7.54
N GLN A 62 -9.28 3.08 -8.18
CA GLN A 62 -9.31 3.27 -9.63
C GLN A 62 -8.14 2.56 -10.34
N GLY A 63 -7.17 2.01 -9.59
CA GLY A 63 -5.97 1.37 -10.11
C GLY A 63 -4.78 2.32 -10.33
N ASP A 64 -4.89 3.58 -9.91
CA ASP A 64 -3.79 4.55 -10.03
C ASP A 64 -2.72 4.31 -8.97
N VAL A 65 -1.45 4.50 -9.32
CA VAL A 65 -0.33 4.52 -8.37
C VAL A 65 -0.19 5.90 -7.73
N ARG A 66 -0.08 5.97 -6.40
CA ARG A 66 0.08 7.21 -5.62
C ARG A 66 1.09 7.03 -4.49
N ASN A 67 1.59 8.14 -3.94
CA ASN A 67 2.48 8.16 -2.78
C ASN A 67 3.73 7.26 -2.95
N VAL A 68 4.36 7.34 -4.12
CA VAL A 68 5.59 6.58 -4.39
C VAL A 68 6.71 7.09 -3.49
N VAL A 69 7.32 6.21 -2.73
CA VAL A 69 8.44 6.49 -1.82
C VAL A 69 9.56 5.50 -2.07
N VAL A 70 10.77 6.01 -2.27
CA VAL A 70 11.98 5.17 -2.29
C VAL A 70 12.36 4.84 -0.85
N VAL A 71 12.29 3.55 -0.50
CA VAL A 71 12.67 3.08 0.84
C VAL A 71 14.15 2.70 0.90
N LYS A 72 14.72 2.27 -0.23
CA LYS A 72 16.14 1.91 -0.32
C LYS A 72 16.62 2.01 -1.76
N SER A 73 17.87 2.43 -1.95
CA SER A 73 18.50 2.40 -3.26
C SER A 73 20.00 2.19 -3.17
N PHE A 74 20.54 1.53 -4.18
CA PHE A 74 21.97 1.38 -4.37
C PHE A 74 22.30 1.41 -5.87
N PRO A 75 23.30 2.20 -6.30
CA PRO A 75 23.92 3.30 -5.58
C PRO A 75 22.88 4.36 -5.22
N LYS A 76 23.03 4.97 -4.03
CA LYS A 76 22.02 5.86 -3.47
C LYS A 76 21.72 7.02 -4.42
N GLY A 77 20.45 7.18 -4.80
CA GLY A 77 19.98 8.29 -5.63
C GLY A 77 20.22 8.13 -7.14
N LEU A 78 21.04 7.17 -7.58
CA LEU A 78 21.46 7.07 -8.98
C LEU A 78 20.31 6.63 -9.90
N PHE A 79 19.46 5.74 -9.40
CA PHE A 79 18.36 5.12 -10.15
C PHE A 79 16.97 5.61 -9.68
N ASP A 80 16.91 6.40 -8.62
CA ASP A 80 15.69 6.74 -7.89
C ASP A 80 14.70 7.51 -8.79
N GLU A 81 15.15 8.56 -9.48
CA GLU A 81 14.29 9.39 -10.34
C GLU A 81 13.67 8.58 -11.49
N VAL A 82 14.48 7.76 -12.17
CA VAL A 82 13.99 6.97 -13.31
C VAL A 82 13.08 5.84 -12.87
N ALA A 83 13.29 5.29 -11.67
CA ALA A 83 12.43 4.29 -11.07
C ALA A 83 11.06 4.88 -10.69
N VAL A 84 11.04 6.05 -10.05
CA VAL A 84 9.79 6.76 -9.72
C VAL A 84 9.01 7.12 -10.99
N ARG A 85 9.69 7.66 -12.00
CA ARG A 85 9.07 8.01 -13.29
C ARG A 85 8.48 6.80 -14.03
N ALA A 86 8.94 5.57 -13.75
CA ALA A 86 8.37 4.39 -14.37
C ALA A 86 7.00 4.00 -13.79
N LEU A 87 6.66 4.50 -12.60
CA LEU A 87 5.41 4.24 -11.89
C LEU A 87 4.37 5.38 -12.03
N THR A 88 4.76 6.56 -12.54
CA THR A 88 3.93 7.77 -12.63
C THR A 88 3.88 8.31 -14.05
#